data_AF-A0A199UPY8-F1
#
_entry.id   AF-A0A199UPY8-F1
#
_cell.length_a   1.000
_cell.length_b   1.000
_cell.length_c   1.000
_cell.angle_alpha   90.00
_cell.angle_beta   90.00
_cell.angle_gamma   90.00
#
_symmetry.space_group_name_H-M   'P 1'
#
loop_
_entity.id
_entity.type
_entity.pdbx_description
1 polymer ?
#
loop_
_entity_poly.entity_id
_entity_poly.type
_entity_poly.pdbx_seq_one_letter_code
_entity_poly.pdbx_strand_id
1 'polypeptide(L)'
;KSFGSLVSQGSGERAVIVKQTQTCLYNEWRGIFGWSFDLHAIFAKSWKEQRTSSFRSVPFILVEGGRWPRSGYVHVNLDGSDHPLPLTTVYHQLHPIQATPYTLFQAIFGNGYPVALLDEEKILPVGKEITAVGFCRTRDGALEVKSCQELPFFLSEMTKDEIEAELATNTAALLWRTVEMERVEERRKRDRELRNQAASVPSGMEEELGEVPDGELCVICLMRRRRSAFIPCGHLVCCPSCALTVERDSFPKCPVCRQSIRKSQGQTSAFKSGQKIPSSLNGLSRESLL
;
A
#
# COMPACT_ATOMS: atom_id res chain seq x y z
N LYS A 1 -58.09 6.64 7.10
CA LYS A 1 -57.27 7.74 7.66
C LYS A 1 -56.16 8.01 6.66
N SER A 2 -56.17 9.15 5.99
CA SER A 2 -55.07 9.55 5.09
C SER A 2 -53.79 9.60 5.91
N PHE A 3 -52.87 8.67 5.69
CA PHE A 3 -51.52 8.79 6.23
C PHE A 3 -50.91 10.02 5.58
N GLY A 4 -50.81 11.11 6.34
CA GLY A 4 -50.30 12.38 5.85
C GLY A 4 -48.84 12.24 5.44
N SER A 5 -48.48 12.73 4.26
CA SER A 5 -47.09 12.95 3.92
C SER A 5 -46.47 13.94 4.92
N LEU A 6 -45.19 13.75 5.25
CA LEU A 6 -44.42 14.77 5.95
C LEU A 6 -44.23 15.96 5.03
N VAL A 7 -44.11 17.16 5.59
CA VAL A 7 -43.77 18.38 4.86
C VAL A 7 -42.43 18.88 5.37
N SER A 8 -41.47 19.08 4.48
CA SER A 8 -40.18 19.69 4.81
C SER A 8 -40.40 21.10 5.35
N GLN A 9 -39.71 21.43 6.43
CA GLN A 9 -39.82 22.77 7.03
C GLN A 9 -39.06 23.82 6.21
N GLY A 10 -37.97 23.41 5.53
CA GLY A 10 -37.17 24.31 4.70
C GLY A 10 -37.73 24.52 3.30
N SER A 11 -38.18 23.47 2.61
CA SER A 11 -38.62 23.54 1.21
C SER A 11 -40.13 23.52 1.00
N GLY A 12 -40.90 23.07 1.99
CA GLY A 12 -42.35 22.84 1.85
C GLY A 12 -42.71 21.61 1.01
N GLU A 13 -41.74 20.81 0.58
CA GLU A 13 -41.98 19.61 -0.21
C GLU A 13 -42.57 18.46 0.61
N ARG A 14 -43.38 17.61 -0.05
CA ARG A 14 -43.97 16.43 0.56
C ARG A 14 -43.00 15.25 0.52
N ALA A 15 -42.81 14.60 1.67
CA ALA A 15 -41.87 13.51 1.85
C ALA A 15 -42.47 12.34 2.66
N VAL A 16 -41.90 11.15 2.47
CA VAL A 16 -42.18 9.97 3.31
C VAL A 16 -41.12 9.79 4.41
N ILE A 17 -39.92 10.32 4.20
CA ILE A 17 -38.81 10.33 5.16
C ILE A 17 -38.22 11.73 5.21
N VAL A 18 -37.93 12.22 6.42
CA VAL A 18 -37.24 13.49 6.67
C VAL A 18 -36.12 13.25 7.66
N LYS A 19 -34.90 13.63 7.29
CA LYS A 19 -33.70 13.61 8.13
C LYS A 19 -33.17 15.02 8.26
N GLN A 20 -33.20 15.56 9.46
CA GLN A 20 -32.63 16.87 9.76
C GLN A 20 -31.32 16.68 10.51
N THR A 21 -30.28 17.38 10.09
CA THR A 21 -28.97 17.38 10.74
C THR A 21 -28.58 18.81 11.03
N GLN A 22 -28.27 19.10 12.29
CA GLN A 22 -27.65 20.34 12.71
C GLN A 22 -26.20 20.05 13.10
N THR A 23 -25.27 20.72 12.44
CA THR A 23 -23.83 20.56 12.68
C THR A 23 -23.27 21.88 13.20
N CYS A 24 -22.85 21.89 14.46
CA CYS A 24 -22.12 23.01 15.04
C CYS A 24 -20.63 22.84 14.71
N LEU A 25 -20.10 23.84 14.02
CA LEU A 25 -18.75 23.89 13.51
C LEU A 25 -17.87 24.68 14.48
N TYR A 26 -16.84 24.03 15.05
CA TYR A 26 -15.91 24.67 15.97
C TYR A 26 -14.58 24.97 15.30
N ASN A 27 -13.99 26.12 15.62
CA ASN A 27 -12.60 26.41 15.31
C ASN A 27 -11.74 25.93 16.49
N GLU A 28 -10.73 25.10 16.22
CA GLU A 28 -9.70 24.79 17.20
C GLU A 28 -8.51 25.74 17.01
N TRP A 29 -8.17 26.49 18.06
CA TRP A 29 -6.95 27.28 18.09
C TRP A 29 -5.85 26.44 18.76
N ARG A 30 -4.86 25.98 17.99
CA ARG A 30 -3.64 25.40 18.57
C ARG A 30 -2.71 26.55 18.97
N GLY A 31 -2.83 26.98 20.22
CA GLY A 31 -2.03 28.07 20.79
C GLY A 31 -0.53 27.81 20.79
N ILE A 32 0.24 28.88 20.55
CA ILE A 32 1.70 28.96 20.43
C ILE A 32 2.32 29.21 21.81
N PHE A 33 2.30 28.23 22.71
CA PHE A 33 3.16 28.26 23.91
C PHE A 33 3.72 26.86 24.19
N GLY A 34 4.71 26.49 23.37
CA GLY A 34 5.43 25.22 23.48
C GLY A 34 6.28 24.95 22.23
N TRP A 35 7.38 25.69 22.11
CA TRP A 35 8.52 25.49 21.21
C TRP A 35 8.53 24.18 20.38
N SER A 36 8.04 24.26 19.13
CA SER A 36 8.64 23.63 17.95
C SER A 36 7.99 24.25 16.71
N PHE A 37 8.81 24.80 15.81
CA PHE A 37 8.36 25.36 14.53
C PHE A 37 8.01 24.22 13.59
N ASP A 38 6.76 23.76 13.62
CA ASP A 38 6.18 23.03 12.51
C ASP A 38 5.00 23.83 11.92
N LEU A 39 5.35 24.76 11.02
CA LEU A 39 4.39 25.64 10.34
C LEU A 39 3.40 24.86 9.45
N HIS A 40 3.71 23.62 9.08
CA HIS A 40 2.80 22.77 8.32
C HIS A 40 1.66 22.17 9.16
N ALA A 41 1.82 22.10 10.50
CA ALA A 41 0.78 21.62 11.41
C ALA A 41 -0.22 22.72 11.85
N ILE A 42 0.08 24.00 11.60
CA ILE A 42 -0.74 25.15 12.01
C ILE A 42 -1.97 25.34 11.08
N PHE A 43 -1.90 24.87 9.84
CA PHE A 43 -2.98 24.98 8.86
C PHE A 43 -3.85 23.73 8.72
N ALA A 44 -3.59 22.68 9.51
CA ALA A 44 -4.51 21.56 9.64
C ALA A 44 -5.73 22.02 10.43
N LYS A 45 -6.66 22.68 9.72
CA LYS A 45 -8.02 23.03 10.15
C LYS A 45 -8.74 21.75 10.59
N SER A 46 -8.52 21.31 11.82
CA SER A 46 -9.29 20.28 12.50
C SER A 46 -10.55 20.97 13.03
N TRP A 47 -11.62 20.95 12.23
CA TRP A 47 -12.92 21.43 12.68
C TRP A 47 -13.50 20.32 13.56
N LYS A 48 -13.65 20.59 14.85
CA LYS A 48 -14.40 19.67 15.71
C LYS A 48 -15.88 19.85 15.40
N GLU A 49 -16.53 18.77 14.99
CA GLU A 49 -17.95 18.79 14.65
C GLU A 49 -18.78 18.28 15.83
N GLN A 50 -19.83 19.01 16.19
CA GLN A 50 -20.91 18.48 17.03
C GLN A 50 -22.14 18.35 16.16
N ARG A 51 -22.65 17.11 16.05
CA ARG A 51 -23.74 16.76 15.14
C ARG A 51 -24.95 16.27 15.92
N THR A 52 -26.07 16.94 15.73
CA THR A 52 -27.38 16.49 16.21
C THR A 52 -28.22 16.14 14.99
N SER A 53 -28.75 14.91 14.95
CA SER A 53 -29.63 14.48 13.86
C SER A 53 -30.98 14.03 14.39
N SER A 54 -32.05 14.44 13.72
CA SER A 54 -33.39 13.91 13.91
C SER A 54 -33.81 13.12 12.66
N PHE A 55 -34.57 12.05 12.87
CA PHE A 55 -35.08 11.20 11.81
C PHE A 55 -36.57 10.97 12.02
N ARG A 56 -37.37 11.22 10.98
CA ARG A 56 -38.82 11.02 10.98
C ARG A 56 -39.20 10.29 9.70
N SER A 57 -40.10 9.33 9.84
CA SER A 57 -40.69 8.61 8.71
C SER A 57 -42.17 8.36 8.96
N VAL A 58 -42.92 8.23 7.88
CA VAL A 58 -44.30 7.75 7.90
C VAL A 58 -44.39 6.47 7.09
N PRO A 59 -45.31 5.54 7.42
CA PRO A 59 -45.52 4.35 6.61
C PRO A 59 -45.81 4.73 5.15
N PHE A 60 -45.11 4.07 4.21
CA PHE A 60 -45.29 4.30 2.79
C PHE A 60 -45.24 2.98 2.02
N ILE A 61 -45.78 3.03 0.81
CA ILE A 61 -45.79 1.91 -0.12
C ILE A 61 -44.97 2.25 -1.35
N LEU A 62 -44.29 1.24 -1.88
CA LEU A 62 -43.79 1.26 -3.24
C LEU A 62 -44.81 0.64 -4.14
N VAL A 63 -44.97 1.24 -5.32
CA VAL A 63 -45.91 0.77 -6.31
C VAL A 63 -45.15 0.48 -7.57
N GLU A 64 -45.42 -0.69 -8.13
CA GLU A 64 -44.82 -1.12 -9.38
C GLU A 64 -45.14 -0.10 -10.49
N GLY A 65 -44.13 0.26 -11.28
CA GLY A 65 -44.25 1.23 -12.38
C GLY A 65 -45.30 0.77 -13.39
N GLY A 66 -46.49 1.39 -13.35
CA GLY A 66 -47.65 0.96 -14.14
C GLY A 66 -48.89 1.82 -13.91
N ARG A 67 -50.01 1.45 -14.54
CA ARG A 67 -51.29 2.16 -14.35
C ARG A 67 -51.93 1.79 -13.01
N TRP A 68 -51.96 2.77 -12.10
CA TRP A 68 -52.83 2.75 -10.93
C TRP A 68 -54.29 2.55 -11.37
N PRO A 69 -55.13 1.73 -10.69
CA PRO A 69 -54.94 1.08 -9.38
C PRO A 69 -54.62 -0.43 -9.47
N ARG A 70 -54.26 -0.97 -10.65
CA ARG A 70 -54.05 -2.42 -10.84
C ARG A 70 -52.61 -2.87 -10.56
N SER A 71 -51.71 -1.95 -10.23
CA SER A 71 -50.34 -2.25 -9.86
C SER A 71 -50.27 -2.85 -8.45
N GLY A 72 -49.38 -3.84 -8.28
CA GLY A 72 -49.04 -4.34 -6.95
C GLY A 72 -48.39 -3.24 -6.12
N TYR A 73 -48.59 -3.30 -4.80
CA TYR A 73 -47.91 -2.42 -3.86
C TYR A 73 -47.19 -3.22 -2.78
N VAL A 74 -46.10 -2.66 -2.29
CA VAL A 74 -45.25 -3.25 -1.25
C VAL A 74 -45.09 -2.24 -0.12
N HIS A 75 -45.40 -2.65 1.10
CA HIS A 75 -45.14 -1.85 2.29
C HIS A 75 -43.64 -1.90 2.62
N VAL A 76 -43.03 -0.74 2.81
CA VAL A 76 -41.62 -0.64 3.20
C VAL A 76 -41.52 -0.52 4.71
N ASN A 77 -40.85 -1.48 5.34
CA ASN A 77 -40.55 -1.43 6.76
C ASN A 77 -39.07 -1.06 6.97
N LEU A 78 -38.86 0.14 7.54
CA LEU A 78 -37.54 0.69 7.83
C LEU A 78 -36.97 0.24 9.18
N ASP A 79 -37.74 -0.48 10.00
CA ASP A 79 -37.35 -0.83 11.36
C ASP A 79 -36.09 -1.71 11.37
N GLY A 80 -35.09 -1.30 12.14
CA GLY A 80 -33.82 -2.03 12.29
C GLY A 80 -32.89 -1.96 11.07
N SER A 81 -33.15 -1.07 10.11
CA SER A 81 -32.24 -0.81 8.99
C SER A 81 -31.24 0.30 9.33
N ASP A 82 -29.95 -0.02 9.30
CA ASP A 82 -28.85 0.95 9.41
C ASP A 82 -28.31 1.39 8.03
N HIS A 83 -28.88 0.87 6.94
CA HIS A 83 -28.44 1.19 5.58
C HIS A 83 -28.60 2.69 5.26
N PRO A 84 -27.67 3.27 4.47
CA PRO A 84 -27.86 4.61 3.95
C PRO A 84 -29.11 4.65 3.08
N LEU A 85 -29.92 5.70 3.28
CA LEU A 85 -31.15 5.91 2.51
C LEU A 85 -30.90 6.94 1.40
N PRO A 86 -31.55 6.81 0.23
CA PRO A 86 -31.38 7.71 -0.93
C PRO A 86 -32.15 9.02 -0.73
N LEU A 87 -31.73 9.80 0.27
CA LEU A 87 -32.34 11.08 0.64
C LEU A 87 -31.76 12.22 -0.20
N THR A 88 -32.63 13.07 -0.74
CA THR A 88 -32.26 14.31 -1.44
C THR A 88 -32.16 15.47 -0.47
N THR A 89 -31.07 16.22 -0.53
CA THR A 89 -30.92 17.45 0.25
C THR A 89 -31.84 18.53 -0.33
N VAL A 90 -32.75 19.04 0.49
CA VAL A 90 -33.72 20.09 0.12
C VAL A 90 -33.50 21.41 0.85
N TYR A 91 -32.72 21.39 1.92
CA TYR A 91 -32.28 22.58 2.63
C TYR A 91 -30.85 22.39 3.12
N HIS A 92 -30.01 23.40 2.89
CA HIS A 92 -28.62 23.39 3.31
C HIS A 92 -28.16 24.83 3.54
N GLN A 93 -28.20 25.29 4.79
CA GLN A 93 -27.88 26.68 5.12
C GLN A 93 -26.90 26.75 6.28
N LEU A 94 -25.83 27.54 6.07
CA LEU A 94 -24.83 27.82 7.08
C LEU A 94 -25.13 29.18 7.74
N HIS A 95 -25.37 29.14 9.05
CA HIS A 95 -25.62 30.30 9.89
C HIS A 95 -24.33 30.66 10.63
N PRO A 96 -23.66 31.78 10.30
CA PRO A 96 -22.48 32.21 11.03
C PRO A 96 -22.88 32.62 12.46
N ILE A 97 -22.10 32.18 13.45
CA ILE A 97 -22.27 32.60 14.83
C ILE A 97 -21.39 33.84 15.03
N GLN A 98 -22.00 34.93 15.48
CA GLN A 98 -21.29 36.19 15.70
C GLN A 98 -20.25 36.01 16.81
N ALA A 99 -19.01 36.41 16.51
CA ALA A 99 -17.93 36.42 17.48
C ALA A 99 -18.24 37.45 18.57
N THR A 100 -18.22 37.03 19.82
CA THR A 100 -18.36 37.94 20.98
C THR A 100 -16.98 38.20 21.58
N PRO A 101 -16.80 39.25 22.40
CA PRO A 101 -15.54 39.43 23.12
C PRO A 101 -15.13 38.18 23.93
N TYR A 102 -16.11 37.41 24.41
CA TYR A 102 -15.89 36.13 25.08
C TYR A 102 -15.30 35.03 24.17
N THR A 103 -15.64 35.00 22.88
CA THR A 103 -15.05 34.03 21.93
C THR A 103 -13.56 34.31 21.68
N LEU A 104 -13.15 35.59 21.75
CA LEU A 104 -11.73 35.97 21.70
C LEU A 104 -10.98 35.44 22.92
N PHE A 105 -11.55 35.59 24.13
CA PHE A 105 -10.97 35.01 25.35
C PHE A 105 -10.87 33.48 25.26
N GLN A 106 -11.92 32.78 24.79
CA GLN A 106 -11.88 31.31 24.61
C GLN A 106 -10.79 30.86 23.64
N ALA A 107 -10.58 31.58 22.55
CA ALA A 107 -9.51 31.30 21.58
C ALA A 107 -8.11 31.41 22.21
N ILE A 108 -7.88 32.40 23.09
CA ILE A 108 -6.58 32.62 23.75
C ILE A 108 -6.26 31.49 24.73
N PHE A 109 -7.26 30.92 25.41
CA PHE A 109 -7.08 29.82 26.36
C PHE A 109 -7.09 28.43 25.71
N GLY A 110 -7.07 28.34 24.37
CA GLY A 110 -7.01 27.07 23.64
C GLY A 110 -8.29 26.24 23.67
N ASN A 111 -9.41 26.82 24.11
CA ASN A 111 -10.71 26.19 24.02
C ASN A 111 -11.32 26.49 22.65
N GLY A 112 -11.69 25.45 21.90
CA GLY A 112 -12.36 25.63 20.61
C GLY A 112 -13.68 26.41 20.77
N TYR A 113 -13.98 27.31 19.84
CA TYR A 113 -15.18 28.14 19.88
C TYR A 113 -16.08 27.87 18.65
N PRO A 114 -17.41 27.98 18.78
CA PRO A 114 -18.33 27.73 17.67
C PRO A 114 -18.26 28.88 16.67
N VAL A 115 -18.12 28.56 15.39
CA VAL A 115 -17.99 29.51 14.27
C VAL A 115 -19.29 29.62 13.50
N ALA A 116 -19.93 28.47 13.29
CA ALA A 116 -21.09 28.39 12.42
C ALA A 116 -21.95 27.21 12.81
N LEU A 117 -23.22 27.31 12.44
CA LEU A 117 -24.21 26.27 12.62
C LEU A 117 -24.76 25.94 11.22
N LEU A 118 -24.54 24.71 10.78
CA LEU A 118 -24.98 24.21 9.49
C LEU A 118 -26.26 23.38 9.69
N ASP A 119 -27.36 23.87 9.16
CA ASP A 119 -28.63 23.17 9.12
C ASP A 119 -28.81 22.49 7.76
N GLU A 120 -28.95 21.16 7.78
CA GLU A 120 -29.16 20.33 6.60
C GLU A 120 -30.44 19.52 6.75
N GLU A 121 -31.36 19.62 5.79
CA GLU A 121 -32.56 18.79 5.70
C GLU A 121 -32.49 17.94 4.44
N LYS A 122 -32.59 16.61 4.62
CA LYS A 122 -32.70 15.64 3.54
C LYS A 122 -34.03 14.92 3.62
N ILE A 123 -34.65 14.68 2.47
CA ILE A 123 -35.95 14.02 2.39
C ILE A 123 -35.97 12.88 1.38
N LEU A 124 -36.90 11.94 1.56
CA LEU A 124 -37.32 11.04 0.49
C LEU A 124 -38.65 11.57 -0.07
N PRO A 125 -38.66 12.25 -1.23
CA PRO A 125 -39.86 12.89 -1.75
C PRO A 125 -40.88 11.87 -2.23
N VAL A 126 -42.16 12.23 -2.15
CA VAL A 126 -43.26 11.40 -2.67
C VAL A 126 -43.17 11.35 -4.20
N GLY A 127 -43.29 10.15 -4.78
CA GLY A 127 -43.27 9.94 -6.23
C GLY A 127 -41.87 9.76 -6.82
N LYS A 128 -40.82 9.72 -5.98
CA LYS A 128 -39.47 9.35 -6.42
C LYS A 128 -39.42 7.87 -6.79
N GLU A 129 -38.81 7.57 -7.92
CA GLU A 129 -38.50 6.19 -8.31
C GLU A 129 -37.36 5.65 -7.46
N ILE A 130 -37.62 4.57 -6.74
CA ILE A 130 -36.63 3.88 -5.91
C ILE A 130 -36.85 2.38 -5.98
N THR A 131 -35.76 1.63 -5.92
CA THR A 131 -35.75 0.17 -5.81
C THR A 131 -35.56 -0.22 -4.35
N ALA A 132 -36.44 -1.08 -3.84
CA ALA A 132 -36.26 -1.71 -2.53
C ALA A 132 -35.68 -3.11 -2.67
N VAL A 133 -34.71 -3.43 -1.83
CA VAL A 133 -34.01 -4.72 -1.84
C VAL A 133 -33.97 -5.28 -0.42
N GLY A 134 -34.43 -6.51 -0.25
CA GLY A 134 -34.39 -7.15 1.05
C GLY A 134 -35.33 -8.34 1.15
N PHE A 135 -35.70 -8.69 2.38
CA PHE A 135 -36.58 -9.83 2.62
C PHE A 135 -38.04 -9.45 2.42
N CYS A 136 -38.68 -10.12 1.46
CA CYS A 136 -40.10 -10.01 1.22
C CYS A 136 -40.87 -10.99 2.14
N ARG A 137 -41.83 -10.47 2.90
CA ARG A 137 -42.75 -11.26 3.71
C ARG A 137 -44.19 -10.86 3.39
N THR A 138 -45.07 -11.85 3.27
CA THR A 138 -46.51 -11.58 3.15
C THR A 138 -47.12 -11.46 4.54
N ARG A 139 -47.82 -10.35 4.81
CA ARG A 139 -48.52 -10.09 6.07
C ARG A 139 -49.93 -9.58 5.77
N ASP A 140 -50.95 -10.29 6.25
CA ASP A 140 -52.36 -9.91 6.11
C ASP A 140 -52.80 -9.61 4.65
N GLY A 141 -52.22 -10.34 3.68
CA GLY A 141 -52.49 -10.15 2.25
C GLY A 141 -51.73 -8.99 1.59
N ALA A 142 -50.92 -8.23 2.33
CA ALA A 142 -50.01 -7.23 1.80
C ALA A 142 -48.57 -7.74 1.76
N LEU A 143 -47.81 -7.34 0.73
CA LEU A 143 -46.39 -7.65 0.65
C LEU A 143 -45.60 -6.60 1.44
N GLU A 144 -44.74 -7.03 2.36
CA GLU A 144 -43.87 -6.19 3.18
C GLU A 144 -42.41 -6.51 2.84
N VAL A 145 -41.59 -5.48 2.64
CA VAL A 145 -40.13 -5.62 2.45
C VAL A 145 -39.39 -5.07 3.65
N LYS A 146 -38.40 -5.84 4.13
CA LYS A 146 -37.51 -5.49 5.24
C LYS A 146 -36.06 -5.49 4.78
N SER A 147 -35.22 -4.70 5.44
CA SER A 147 -33.78 -4.68 5.17
C SER A 147 -33.13 -6.05 5.40
N CYS A 148 -32.05 -6.31 4.67
CA CYS A 148 -31.19 -7.48 4.82
C CYS A 148 -29.76 -7.02 5.12
N GLN A 149 -29.10 -7.61 6.13
CA GLN A 149 -27.73 -7.23 6.50
C GLN A 149 -26.66 -7.73 5.51
N GLU A 150 -27.00 -8.68 4.65
CA GLU A 150 -26.09 -9.24 3.63
C GLU A 150 -25.96 -8.34 2.41
N LEU A 151 -26.85 -7.36 2.26
CA LEU A 151 -26.92 -6.48 1.09
C LEU A 151 -26.48 -5.07 1.46
N PRO A 152 -25.72 -4.37 0.61
CA PRO A 152 -25.15 -3.06 0.94
C PRO A 152 -26.19 -1.93 0.91
N PHE A 153 -27.36 -2.16 0.31
CA PHE A 153 -28.43 -1.18 0.19
C PHE A 153 -29.79 -1.81 0.51
N PHE A 154 -30.64 -1.04 1.19
CA PHE A 154 -32.06 -1.38 1.41
C PHE A 154 -32.97 -0.65 0.41
N LEU A 155 -32.76 0.65 0.25
CA LEU A 155 -33.41 1.47 -0.76
C LEU A 155 -32.33 2.09 -1.64
N SER A 156 -32.49 2.05 -2.95
CA SER A 156 -31.54 2.62 -3.90
C SER A 156 -32.26 3.35 -5.03
N GLU A 157 -31.59 4.33 -5.64
CA GLU A 157 -32.03 4.96 -6.89
C GLU A 157 -31.65 4.10 -8.11
N MET A 158 -30.82 3.08 -7.91
CA MET A 158 -30.40 2.17 -8.96
C MET A 158 -31.55 1.28 -9.41
N THR A 159 -31.56 0.97 -10.70
CA THR A 159 -32.48 -0.02 -11.26
C THR A 159 -32.10 -1.43 -10.80
N LYS A 160 -33.04 -2.38 -10.96
CA LYS A 160 -32.78 -3.79 -10.69
C LYS A 160 -31.54 -4.30 -11.44
N ASP A 161 -31.41 -3.97 -12.72
CA ASP A 161 -30.32 -4.46 -13.56
C ASP A 161 -28.96 -3.89 -13.14
N GLU A 162 -28.93 -2.62 -12.75
CA GLU A 162 -27.72 -1.97 -12.21
C GLU A 162 -27.30 -2.59 -10.86
N ILE A 163 -28.26 -2.89 -10.00
CA ILE A 163 -28.04 -3.59 -8.72
C ILE A 163 -27.46 -4.98 -8.95
N GLU A 164 -28.02 -5.74 -9.89
CA GLU A 164 -27.51 -7.07 -10.23
C GLU A 164 -26.09 -7.01 -10.80
N ALA A 165 -25.79 -6.03 -11.66
CA ALA A 165 -24.46 -5.82 -12.21
C ALA A 165 -23.43 -5.45 -11.12
N GLU A 166 -23.80 -4.59 -10.16
CA GLU A 166 -22.93 -4.20 -9.05
C GLU A 166 -22.66 -5.38 -8.10
N LEU A 167 -23.69 -6.18 -7.78
CA LEU A 167 -23.50 -7.40 -6.97
C LEU A 167 -22.63 -8.42 -7.70
N ALA A 168 -22.84 -8.62 -9.00
CA ALA A 168 -22.05 -9.55 -9.81
C ALA A 168 -20.57 -9.14 -9.86
N THR A 169 -20.28 -7.84 -10.03
CA THR A 169 -18.91 -7.33 -10.03
C THR A 169 -18.24 -7.42 -8.67
N ASN A 170 -18.96 -7.16 -7.57
CA ASN A 170 -18.43 -7.30 -6.22
C ASN A 170 -18.12 -8.77 -5.87
N THR A 171 -19.00 -9.69 -6.26
CA THR A 171 -18.78 -11.13 -6.09
C THR A 171 -17.59 -11.59 -6.93
N ALA A 172 -17.47 -11.14 -8.18
CA ALA A 172 -16.32 -11.40 -9.03
C ALA A 172 -15.03 -10.82 -8.43
N ALA A 173 -15.04 -9.59 -7.92
CA ALA A 173 -13.87 -8.94 -7.33
C ALA A 173 -13.36 -9.68 -6.09
N LEU A 174 -14.24 -10.21 -5.25
CA LEU A 174 -13.85 -11.08 -4.13
C LEU A 174 -13.20 -12.37 -4.61
N LEU A 175 -13.71 -12.98 -5.69
CA LEU A 175 -13.11 -14.16 -6.31
C LEU A 175 -11.76 -13.87 -6.99
N TRP A 176 -11.60 -12.70 -7.62
CA TRP A 176 -10.32 -12.29 -8.19
C TRP A 176 -9.28 -12.03 -7.10
N ARG A 177 -9.68 -11.44 -5.97
CA ARG A 177 -8.78 -11.24 -4.82
C ARG A 177 -8.30 -12.56 -4.23
N THR A 178 -9.13 -13.59 -4.14
CA THR A 178 -8.68 -14.91 -3.66
C THR A 178 -7.70 -15.55 -4.63
N VAL A 179 -7.99 -15.50 -5.93
CA VAL A 179 -7.09 -16.03 -6.98
C VAL A 179 -5.77 -15.25 -7.08
N GLU A 180 -5.79 -13.92 -6.93
CA GLU A 180 -4.58 -13.09 -6.92
C GLU A 180 -3.72 -13.37 -5.69
N MET A 181 -4.33 -13.56 -4.52
CA MET A 181 -3.61 -13.92 -3.30
C MET A 181 -2.95 -15.30 -3.42
N GLU A 182 -3.63 -16.30 -4.01
CA GLU A 182 -3.04 -17.60 -4.33
C GLU A 182 -1.86 -17.47 -5.31
N ARG A 183 -2.01 -16.68 -6.39
CA ARG A 183 -0.92 -16.45 -7.36
C ARG A 183 0.29 -15.72 -6.76
N VAL A 184 0.06 -14.79 -5.83
CA VAL A 184 1.12 -14.08 -5.10
C VAL A 184 1.84 -15.03 -4.13
N GLU A 185 1.11 -15.90 -3.43
CA GLU A 185 1.64 -16.95 -2.56
C GLU A 185 2.53 -17.94 -3.35
N GLU A 186 2.08 -18.39 -4.52
CA GLU A 186 2.84 -19.28 -5.40
C GLU A 186 4.11 -18.63 -5.96
N ARG A 187 4.05 -17.33 -6.32
CA ARG A 187 5.23 -16.57 -6.75
C ARG A 187 6.24 -16.45 -5.62
N ARG A 188 5.79 -16.16 -4.39
CA ARG A 188 6.65 -16.10 -3.20
C ARG A 188 7.30 -17.44 -2.86
N LYS A 189 6.59 -18.56 -3.04
CA LYS A 189 7.16 -19.90 -2.88
C LYS A 189 8.26 -20.17 -3.90
N ARG A 190 8.03 -19.86 -5.18
CA ARG A 190 9.04 -19.97 -6.24
C ARG A 190 10.29 -19.13 -5.94
N ASP A 191 10.12 -17.87 -5.54
CA ASP A 191 11.24 -16.99 -5.21
C ASP A 191 12.04 -17.50 -3.99
N ARG A 192 11.35 -18.06 -2.98
CA ARG A 192 11.99 -18.70 -1.83
C ARG A 192 12.78 -19.95 -2.24
N GLU A 193 12.25 -20.74 -3.16
CA GLU A 193 12.88 -21.97 -3.63
C GLU A 193 14.10 -21.69 -4.53
N LEU A 194 14.01 -20.70 -5.42
CA LEU A 194 15.16 -20.16 -6.16
C LEU A 194 16.25 -19.62 -5.23
N ARG A 195 15.88 -18.92 -4.16
CA ARG A 195 16.83 -18.39 -3.17
C ARG A 195 17.48 -19.50 -2.34
N ASN A 196 16.73 -20.55 -1.98
CA ASN A 196 17.27 -21.72 -1.29
C ASN A 196 18.18 -22.55 -2.19
N GLN A 197 17.87 -22.66 -3.49
CA GLN A 197 18.75 -23.32 -4.47
C GLN A 197 20.04 -22.52 -4.68
N ALA A 198 19.96 -21.19 -4.78
CA ALA A 198 21.15 -20.33 -4.84
C ALA A 198 22.03 -20.42 -3.59
N ALA A 199 21.44 -20.66 -2.41
CA ALA A 199 22.17 -20.86 -1.15
C ALA A 199 22.78 -22.28 -1.00
N SER A 200 22.48 -23.22 -1.90
CA SER A 200 22.93 -24.62 -1.83
C SER A 200 24.10 -24.97 -2.76
N VAL A 201 24.61 -23.99 -3.52
CA VAL A 201 25.84 -24.16 -4.31
C VAL A 201 27.05 -24.26 -3.34
N PRO A 202 27.93 -25.26 -3.48
CA PRO A 202 29.13 -25.35 -2.66
C PRO A 202 29.98 -24.08 -2.85
N SER A 203 30.10 -23.30 -1.78
CA SER A 203 31.06 -22.21 -1.66
C SER A 203 32.47 -22.78 -1.89
N GLY A 204 32.99 -22.55 -3.08
CA GLY A 204 34.27 -23.10 -3.51
C GLY A 204 34.80 -22.38 -4.74
N MET A 205 34.58 -21.06 -4.85
CA MET A 205 35.28 -20.16 -5.79
C MET A 205 34.96 -18.69 -5.50
N GLU A 206 34.95 -18.30 -4.23
CA GLU A 206 34.83 -16.90 -3.82
C GLU A 206 36.05 -16.53 -2.98
N GLU A 207 37.18 -16.33 -3.62
CA GLU A 207 38.25 -15.51 -3.06
C GLU A 207 38.72 -14.48 -4.09
N GLU A 208 38.69 -13.22 -3.64
CA GLU A 208 39.32 -12.03 -4.22
C GLU A 208 38.60 -11.34 -5.38
N LEU A 209 37.47 -10.70 -5.07
CA LEU A 209 37.03 -9.45 -5.71
C LEU A 209 37.64 -8.23 -4.99
N GLY A 210 38.93 -8.30 -4.67
CA GLY A 210 39.73 -7.15 -4.24
C GLY A 210 40.63 -6.74 -5.41
N GLU A 211 40.74 -5.44 -5.70
CA GLU A 211 41.72 -4.92 -6.66
C GLU A 211 43.12 -5.37 -6.22
N VAL A 212 43.70 -6.32 -6.96
CA VAL A 212 45.08 -6.75 -6.77
C VAL A 212 45.97 -5.67 -7.36
N PRO A 213 46.88 -5.05 -6.59
CA PRO A 213 47.81 -4.05 -7.12
C PRO A 213 48.64 -4.64 -8.27
N ASP A 214 48.87 -3.87 -9.34
CA ASP A 214 49.54 -4.33 -10.57
C ASP A 214 50.87 -5.07 -10.34
N GLY A 215 51.61 -4.72 -9.29
CA GLY A 215 52.87 -5.36 -8.89
C GLY A 215 52.75 -6.80 -8.38
N GLU A 216 51.53 -7.32 -8.21
CA GLU A 216 51.24 -8.64 -7.67
C GLU A 216 50.47 -9.55 -8.65
N LEU A 217 50.24 -9.08 -9.87
CA LEU A 217 49.55 -9.83 -10.91
C LEU A 217 50.48 -10.86 -11.59
N CYS A 218 49.86 -11.90 -12.14
CA CYS A 218 50.52 -12.92 -12.93
C CYS A 218 51.06 -12.31 -14.22
N VAL A 219 52.35 -12.51 -14.50
CA VAL A 219 53.02 -11.95 -15.68
C VAL A 219 52.49 -12.49 -17.02
N ILE A 220 51.71 -13.57 -17.01
CA ILE A 220 51.16 -14.18 -18.22
C ILE A 220 49.76 -13.64 -18.51
N CYS A 221 48.84 -13.73 -17.55
CA CYS A 221 47.45 -13.33 -17.79
C CYS A 221 47.15 -11.89 -17.39
N LEU A 222 47.99 -11.25 -16.56
CA LEU A 222 47.79 -9.89 -16.03
C LEU A 222 46.42 -9.66 -15.37
N MET A 223 45.72 -10.73 -14.99
CA MET A 223 44.34 -10.67 -14.46
C MET A 223 44.21 -11.26 -13.06
N ARG A 224 45.13 -12.14 -12.65
CA ARG A 224 45.05 -12.89 -11.38
C ARG A 224 46.33 -12.79 -10.59
N ARG A 225 46.23 -12.78 -9.26
CA ARG A 225 47.36 -12.68 -8.33
C ARG A 225 48.37 -13.83 -8.52
N ARG A 226 49.65 -13.51 -8.46
CA ARG A 226 50.75 -14.49 -8.48
C ARG A 226 50.72 -15.32 -7.19
N ARG A 227 50.58 -16.64 -7.32
CA ARG A 227 50.53 -17.59 -6.18
C ARG A 227 51.36 -18.86 -6.42
N SER A 228 52.08 -18.97 -7.54
CA SER A 228 52.88 -20.15 -7.90
C SER A 228 54.35 -19.81 -8.11
N ALA A 229 55.23 -20.53 -7.42
CA ALA A 229 56.68 -20.39 -7.53
C ALA A 229 57.28 -21.56 -8.32
N PHE A 230 58.25 -21.29 -9.19
CA PHE A 230 58.86 -22.33 -10.04
C PHE A 230 60.15 -22.90 -9.45
N ILE A 231 60.30 -24.23 -9.45
CA ILE A 231 61.48 -24.93 -8.92
C ILE A 231 62.41 -25.34 -10.06
N PRO A 232 63.73 -25.09 -9.97
CA PRO A 232 64.49 -24.67 -8.77
C PRO A 232 64.68 -23.15 -8.60
N CYS A 233 64.27 -22.33 -9.56
CA CYS A 233 64.63 -20.92 -9.58
C CYS A 233 63.98 -20.05 -8.46
N GLY A 234 62.90 -20.52 -7.84
CA GLY A 234 62.20 -19.84 -6.74
C GLY A 234 61.29 -18.69 -7.14
N HIS A 235 61.24 -18.28 -8.42
CA HIS A 235 60.47 -17.11 -8.85
C HIS A 235 58.95 -17.31 -8.74
N LEU A 236 58.29 -16.41 -7.99
CA LEU A 236 56.84 -16.32 -7.82
C LEU A 236 56.24 -15.34 -8.84
N VAL A 237 55.83 -15.84 -10.00
CA VAL A 237 55.49 -14.97 -11.15
C VAL A 237 54.14 -15.29 -11.79
N CYS A 238 53.55 -16.45 -11.50
CA CYS A 238 52.34 -16.92 -12.15
C CYS A 238 51.19 -17.18 -11.18
N CYS A 239 49.95 -17.05 -11.67
CA CYS A 239 48.79 -17.61 -11.01
C CYS A 239 48.76 -19.14 -11.20
N PRO A 240 48.00 -19.89 -10.39
CA PRO A 240 48.00 -21.36 -10.42
C PRO A 240 47.70 -21.96 -11.80
N SER A 241 46.71 -21.41 -12.50
CA SER A 241 46.34 -21.91 -13.83
C SER A 241 47.41 -21.66 -14.89
N CYS A 242 48.04 -20.48 -14.90
CA CYS A 242 49.08 -20.15 -15.88
C CYS A 242 50.36 -20.94 -15.60
N ALA A 243 50.65 -21.23 -14.33
CA ALA A 243 51.79 -22.07 -13.96
C ALA A 243 51.65 -23.49 -14.52
N LEU A 244 50.44 -24.08 -14.46
CA LEU A 244 50.16 -25.40 -15.05
C LEU A 244 50.34 -25.39 -16.58
N THR A 245 49.98 -24.28 -17.25
CA THR A 245 50.20 -24.15 -18.70
C THR A 245 51.70 -24.16 -19.02
N VAL A 246 52.51 -23.45 -18.26
CA VAL A 246 53.98 -23.42 -18.45
C VAL A 246 54.61 -24.78 -18.17
N GLU A 247 54.14 -25.51 -17.15
CA GLU A 247 54.62 -26.87 -16.85
C GLU A 247 54.34 -27.88 -17.95
N ARG A 248 53.24 -27.71 -18.69
CA ARG A 248 52.83 -28.62 -19.77
C ARG A 248 53.56 -28.36 -21.09
N ASP A 249 54.37 -27.30 -21.18
CA ASP A 249 55.16 -27.04 -22.37
C ASP A 249 56.26 -28.12 -22.54
N SER A 250 56.63 -28.37 -23.79
CA SER A 250 57.67 -29.30 -24.20
C SER A 250 59.04 -29.00 -23.58
N PHE A 251 59.33 -27.72 -23.32
CA PHE A 251 60.56 -27.26 -22.66
C PHE A 251 60.23 -26.18 -21.62
N PRO A 252 59.74 -26.56 -20.43
CA PRO A 252 59.17 -25.63 -19.49
C PRO A 252 60.28 -24.76 -18.87
N LYS A 253 60.15 -23.43 -18.99
CA LYS A 253 61.12 -22.44 -18.51
C LYS A 253 60.41 -21.35 -17.71
N CYS A 254 61.11 -20.80 -16.71
CA CYS A 254 60.59 -19.68 -15.94
C CYS A 254 60.43 -18.44 -16.85
N PRO A 255 59.26 -17.77 -16.87
CA PRO A 255 59.04 -16.59 -17.71
C PRO A 255 60.01 -15.43 -17.48
N VAL A 256 60.60 -15.35 -16.28
CA VAL A 256 61.50 -14.24 -15.90
C VAL A 256 62.96 -14.61 -16.11
N CYS A 257 63.46 -15.67 -15.47
CA CYS A 257 64.88 -16.03 -15.55
C CYS A 257 65.23 -17.04 -16.64
N ARG A 258 64.24 -17.56 -17.38
CA ARG A 258 64.38 -18.57 -18.45
C ARG A 258 65.04 -19.90 -18.05
N GLN A 259 65.29 -20.11 -16.76
CA GLN A 259 65.81 -21.37 -16.24
C GLN A 259 64.77 -22.48 -16.42
N SER A 260 65.21 -23.67 -16.84
CA SER A 260 64.35 -24.85 -16.97
C SER A 260 63.70 -25.19 -15.63
N ILE A 261 62.38 -25.36 -15.64
CA ILE A 261 61.59 -25.65 -14.44
C ILE A 261 61.23 -27.13 -14.38
N ARG A 262 61.08 -27.67 -13.17
CA ARG A 262 60.62 -29.05 -12.96
C ARG A 262 59.15 -29.13 -12.58
N LYS A 263 58.73 -28.20 -11.71
CA LYS A 263 57.36 -28.07 -11.22
C LYS A 263 57.15 -26.69 -10.63
N SER A 264 55.90 -26.28 -10.50
CA SER A 264 55.46 -25.14 -9.71
C SER A 264 54.87 -25.61 -8.37
N GLN A 265 54.97 -24.75 -7.36
CA GLN A 265 54.33 -24.95 -6.06
C GLN A 265 53.46 -23.76 -5.71
N GLY A 266 52.20 -24.04 -5.35
CA GLY A 266 51.23 -23.04 -4.92
C GLY A 266 51.46 -22.61 -3.46
N GLN A 267 51.39 -21.30 -3.20
CA GLN A 267 51.62 -20.72 -1.88
C GLN A 267 50.65 -21.20 -0.78
N THR A 268 49.45 -21.67 -1.13
CA THR A 268 48.50 -22.22 -0.14
C THR A 268 49.01 -23.49 0.55
N SER A 269 50.05 -24.13 0.02
CA SER A 269 50.70 -25.32 0.60
C SER A 269 52.00 -25.02 1.34
N ALA A 270 52.56 -23.80 1.22
CA ALA A 270 53.85 -23.43 1.81
C ALA A 270 53.75 -22.99 3.29
N PHE A 271 52.54 -22.73 3.80
CA PHE A 271 52.35 -22.34 5.21
C PHE A 271 52.53 -23.50 6.22
N LYS A 272 52.71 -24.75 5.74
CA LYS A 272 52.93 -25.93 6.61
C LYS A 272 54.39 -26.42 6.67
N SER A 273 55.33 -25.86 5.92
CA SER A 273 56.76 -26.21 6.05
C SER A 273 57.57 -24.94 6.17
N GLY A 274 57.91 -24.57 7.41
CA GLY A 274 58.66 -23.36 7.74
C GLY A 274 60.06 -23.31 7.12
N GLN A 275 60.15 -22.81 5.89
CA GLN A 275 61.38 -22.27 5.32
C GLN A 275 61.09 -20.84 4.86
N LYS A 276 61.57 -19.88 5.66
CA LYS A 276 61.65 -18.46 5.28
C LYS A 276 62.52 -18.37 4.03
N ILE A 277 61.95 -17.90 2.93
CA ILE A 277 62.73 -17.42 1.77
C ILE A 277 63.06 -15.96 2.06
N PRO A 278 64.35 -15.54 1.98
CA PRO A 278 64.75 -14.19 2.37
C PRO A 278 64.13 -13.14 1.44
N SER A 279 63.45 -12.17 2.04
CA SER A 279 63.11 -10.90 1.43
C SER A 279 64.38 -10.05 1.28
N SER A 280 65.07 -10.23 0.16
CA SER A 280 66.12 -9.34 -0.36
C SER A 280 65.88 -9.25 -1.88
N LEU A 281 65.70 -8.12 -2.54
CA LEU A 281 65.93 -6.72 -2.22
C LEU A 281 64.98 -5.91 -3.13
N ASN A 282 64.36 -4.89 -2.55
CA ASN A 282 64.00 -3.69 -3.30
C ASN A 282 65.28 -3.12 -3.95
N GLY A 283 65.19 -2.72 -5.20
CA GLY A 283 66.18 -1.85 -5.83
C GLY A 283 66.93 -2.47 -7.00
N LEU A 284 66.33 -2.40 -8.19
CA LEU A 284 67.02 -1.84 -9.35
C LEU A 284 66.04 -0.89 -10.04
N SER A 285 66.56 0.30 -10.29
CA SER A 285 65.92 1.56 -10.63
C SER A 285 65.25 1.57 -12.01
N ARG A 286 64.37 2.57 -12.19
CA ARG A 286 64.08 3.16 -13.50
C ARG A 286 65.40 3.47 -14.24
N GLU A 287 65.37 3.30 -15.57
CA GLU A 287 66.29 3.77 -16.63
C GLU A 287 67.03 2.66 -17.38
N SER A 288 66.47 2.21 -18.51
CA SER A 288 67.14 2.13 -19.83
C SER A 288 66.16 1.61 -20.90
N LEU A 289 65.84 2.51 -21.84
CA LEU A 289 64.91 2.54 -22.99
C LEU A 289 64.24 3.93 -22.87
N LEU A 290 64.91 5.05 -23.15
CA LEU A 290 66.06 5.32 -24.02
C LEU A 290 67.43 4.83 -23.53
#